data_AF-U3P7N5-F1
#
_entry.id   AF-U3P7N5-F1
#
_cell.length_a   1.000
_cell.length_b   1.000
_cell.length_c   1.000
_cell.angle_alpha   90.00
_cell.angle_beta   90.00
_cell.angle_gamma   90.00
#
_symmetry.space_group_name_H-M   'P 1'
#
loop_
_entity.id
_entity.type
_entity.pdbx_description
1 polymer ?
#
loop_
_entity_poly.entity_id
_entity_poly.type
_entity_poly.pdbx_seq_one_letter_code
_entity_poly.pdbx_strand_id
1 'polypeptide(L)'
;MSLRLPLGDVASRAVDVVTVALGGLFDAVRAVFAGLYAGVDWPLQTPPLWGVILLFAILGVWLRGWVFGAGTVAGLLLIASVDQWANAMDTLALVLVSAALLSSLENALFNSGADARGYDRIVEKWMSEHADYVRSLTD
;
A
#
# COMPACT_ATOMS: atom_id res chain seq x y z
N MET A 1 28.87 -32.55 -19.36
CA MET A 1 27.42 -32.31 -19.19
C MET A 1 27.24 -31.24 -18.13
N SER A 2 26.71 -30.06 -18.45
CA SER A 2 26.44 -29.04 -17.42
C SER A 2 25.15 -29.40 -16.69
N LEU A 3 25.25 -29.74 -15.40
CA LEU A 3 24.12 -30.02 -14.53
C LEU A 3 23.44 -28.69 -14.20
N ARG A 4 22.53 -28.24 -15.07
CA ARG A 4 21.72 -27.03 -14.86
C ARG A 4 20.47 -27.44 -14.11
N LEU A 5 20.33 -26.96 -12.87
CA LEU A 5 19.11 -27.14 -12.10
C LEU A 5 17.99 -26.33 -12.79
N PRO A 6 16.87 -26.94 -13.23
CA PRO A 6 15.81 -26.25 -13.96
C PRO A 6 14.90 -25.47 -12.99
N LEU A 7 15.47 -24.55 -12.23
CA LEU A 7 14.75 -23.73 -11.26
C LEU A 7 13.64 -22.90 -11.93
N GLY A 8 13.86 -22.45 -13.16
CA GLY A 8 12.86 -21.74 -13.96
C GLY A 8 11.62 -22.59 -14.25
N ASP A 9 11.78 -23.86 -14.63
CA ASP A 9 10.67 -24.74 -14.96
C ASP A 9 9.87 -25.12 -13.71
N VAL A 10 10.57 -25.39 -12.60
CA VAL A 10 9.93 -25.69 -11.31
C VAL A 10 9.17 -24.48 -10.78
N ALA A 11 9.77 -23.28 -10.83
CA ALA A 11 9.11 -22.05 -10.41
C ALA A 11 7.87 -21.72 -11.27
N SER A 12 7.98 -21.85 -12.59
CA SER A 12 6.87 -21.60 -13.51
C SER A 12 5.70 -22.54 -13.23
N ARG A 13 5.96 -23.84 -13.08
CA ARG A 13 4.93 -24.83 -12.72
C ARG A 13 4.28 -24.53 -11.38
N ALA A 14 5.05 -24.07 -10.39
CA ALA A 14 4.49 -23.70 -9.09
C ALA A 14 3.56 -22.48 -9.21
N VAL A 15 3.96 -21.45 -9.96
CA VAL A 15 3.13 -20.26 -10.22
C VAL A 15 1.87 -20.64 -11.01
N ASP A 16 1.98 -21.50 -12.01
CA ASP A 16 0.84 -21.96 -12.82
C ASP A 16 -0.19 -22.70 -11.96
N VAL A 17 0.25 -23.61 -11.07
CA VAL A 17 -0.66 -24.31 -10.15
C VAL A 17 -1.41 -23.30 -9.26
N VAL A 18 -0.70 -22.30 -8.73
CA VAL A 18 -1.31 -21.28 -7.86
C VAL A 18 -2.27 -20.38 -8.65
N THR A 19 -1.89 -19.92 -9.84
CA THR A 19 -2.71 -19.02 -10.66
C THR A 19 -3.93 -19.72 -11.26
N VAL A 20 -3.84 -21.00 -11.58
CA VAL A 20 -5.01 -21.79 -12.01
C VAL A 20 -5.93 -22.07 -10.83
N ALA A 21 -5.40 -22.52 -9.68
CA ALA A 21 -6.21 -22.87 -8.52
C ALA A 21 -6.86 -21.64 -7.85
N LEU A 22 -6.15 -20.50 -7.81
CA LEU A 22 -6.61 -19.25 -7.19
C LEU A 22 -7.02 -18.19 -8.21
N GLY A 23 -7.18 -18.54 -9.49
CA GLY A 23 -7.48 -17.57 -10.56
C GLY A 23 -8.72 -16.72 -10.24
N GLY A 24 -9.81 -17.36 -9.81
CA GLY A 24 -11.03 -16.65 -9.40
C GLY A 24 -10.84 -15.72 -8.21
N LEU A 25 -9.93 -16.06 -7.27
CA LEU A 25 -9.57 -15.16 -6.16
C LEU A 25 -8.76 -13.96 -6.68
N PHE A 26 -7.78 -14.17 -7.55
CA PHE A 26 -6.98 -13.08 -8.12
C PHE A 26 -7.84 -12.14 -8.98
N ASP A 27 -8.81 -12.69 -9.72
CA ASP A 27 -9.77 -11.89 -10.47
C ASP A 27 -10.66 -11.06 -9.55
N ALA A 28 -11.15 -11.63 -8.45
CA ALA A 28 -11.94 -10.91 -7.46
C ALA A 28 -11.11 -9.76 -6.82
N VAL A 29 -9.88 -10.05 -6.41
CA VAL A 29 -8.96 -9.02 -5.87
C VAL A 29 -8.72 -7.93 -6.91
N ARG A 30 -8.40 -8.29 -8.16
CA ARG A 30 -8.22 -7.32 -9.25
C ARG A 30 -9.46 -6.46 -9.45
N ALA A 31 -10.65 -7.05 -9.46
CA ALA A 31 -11.91 -6.34 -9.63
C ALA A 31 -12.15 -5.34 -8.48
N VAL A 32 -11.90 -5.75 -7.23
CA VAL A 32 -12.00 -4.87 -6.06
C VAL A 32 -11.02 -3.70 -6.17
N PHE A 33 -9.74 -3.97 -6.44
CA PHE A 33 -8.73 -2.92 -6.55
C PHE A 33 -9.01 -1.96 -7.71
N ALA A 34 -9.38 -2.48 -8.88
CA ALA A 34 -9.74 -1.65 -10.03
C ALA A 34 -11.00 -0.81 -9.76
N GLY A 35 -12.01 -1.38 -9.10
CA GLY A 35 -13.24 -0.67 -8.74
C GLY A 35 -13.01 0.42 -7.71
N LEU A 36 -12.22 0.14 -6.66
CA LEU A 36 -11.85 1.13 -5.65
C LEU A 36 -10.97 2.24 -6.23
N TYR A 37 -9.96 1.88 -7.03
CA TYR A 37 -9.13 2.85 -7.73
C TYR A 37 -9.98 3.75 -8.62
N ALA A 38 -10.80 3.19 -9.51
CA ALA A 38 -11.67 3.99 -10.37
C ALA A 38 -12.65 4.86 -9.57
N GLY A 39 -13.16 4.36 -8.44
CA GLY A 39 -14.05 5.10 -7.54
C GLY A 39 -13.39 6.30 -6.86
N VAL A 40 -12.10 6.21 -6.51
CA VAL A 40 -11.34 7.31 -5.90
C VAL A 40 -10.73 8.24 -6.95
N ASP A 41 -10.28 7.68 -8.06
CA ASP A 41 -9.68 8.42 -9.18
C ASP A 41 -10.70 9.35 -9.86
N TRP A 42 -11.91 8.84 -10.10
CA TRP A 42 -12.97 9.61 -10.76
C TRP A 42 -13.25 10.99 -10.11
N PRO A 43 -13.49 11.13 -8.80
CA PRO A 43 -13.70 12.44 -8.17
C PRO A 43 -12.42 13.29 -8.06
N LEU A 44 -11.23 12.71 -8.19
CA LEU A 44 -9.96 13.45 -8.20
C LEU A 44 -9.63 14.04 -9.57
N GLN A 45 -9.95 13.34 -10.65
CA GLN A 45 -9.66 13.78 -12.02
C GLN A 45 -10.79 14.58 -12.68
N THR A 46 -12.06 14.37 -12.28
CA THR A 46 -13.21 15.04 -12.90
C THR A 46 -13.24 16.57 -12.67
N PRO A 47 -12.96 17.08 -11.45
CA PRO A 47 -13.02 18.52 -11.21
C PRO A 47 -11.89 19.28 -11.93
N PRO A 48 -12.10 20.55 -12.29
CA PRO A 48 -11.03 21.39 -12.81
C PRO A 48 -9.93 21.57 -11.75
N LEU A 49 -8.69 21.72 -12.20
CA LEU A 49 -7.48 21.86 -11.39
C LEU A 49 -7.66 22.77 -10.16
N TRP A 50 -8.24 23.96 -10.36
CA TRP A 50 -8.48 24.93 -9.30
C TRP A 50 -9.40 24.43 -8.20
N GLY A 51 -10.40 23.60 -8.53
CA GLY A 51 -11.33 23.04 -7.57
C GLY A 51 -10.63 22.06 -6.61
N VAL A 52 -9.75 21.22 -7.15
CA VAL A 52 -8.97 20.26 -6.36
C VAL A 52 -7.96 20.99 -5.47
N ILE A 53 -7.26 22.00 -6.01
CA ILE A 53 -6.33 22.83 -5.20
C ILE A 53 -7.07 23.52 -4.06
N LEU A 54 -8.24 24.13 -4.33
CA LEU A 54 -9.03 24.80 -3.31
C LEU A 54 -9.46 23.83 -2.20
N LEU A 55 -9.93 22.63 -2.58
CA LEU A 55 -10.31 21.59 -1.63
C LEU A 55 -9.14 21.22 -0.71
N PHE A 56 -7.98 20.88 -1.27
CA PHE A 56 -6.81 20.50 -0.47
C PHE A 56 -6.24 21.67 0.34
N ALA A 57 -6.33 22.90 -0.17
CA ALA A 57 -5.95 24.09 0.57
C ALA A 57 -6.84 24.27 1.81
N ILE A 58 -8.17 24.18 1.66
CA ILE A 58 -9.11 24.29 2.78
C ILE A 58 -8.86 23.19 3.81
N LEU A 59 -8.71 21.94 3.36
CA LEU A 59 -8.38 20.81 4.24
C LEU A 59 -7.06 21.04 4.96
N GLY A 60 -6.04 21.54 4.26
CA GLY A 60 -4.74 21.83 4.84
C GLY A 60 -4.80 22.92 5.92
N VAL A 61 -5.52 24.01 5.66
CA VAL A 61 -5.74 25.07 6.65
C VAL A 61 -6.50 24.54 7.85
N TRP A 62 -7.54 23.73 7.64
CA TRP A 62 -8.37 23.19 8.71
C TRP A 62 -7.62 22.22 9.62
N LEU A 63 -6.78 21.35 9.06
CA LEU A 63 -6.06 20.32 9.82
C LEU A 63 -4.82 20.84 10.55
N ARG A 64 -4.09 21.80 9.94
CA ARG A 64 -2.76 22.18 10.43
C ARG A 64 -2.46 23.69 10.37
N GLY A 65 -3.42 24.50 9.93
CA GLY A 65 -3.31 25.96 9.90
C GLY A 65 -2.82 26.54 8.56
N TRP A 66 -2.78 27.86 8.49
CA TRP A 66 -2.61 28.62 7.24
C TRP A 66 -1.31 28.31 6.48
N VAL A 67 -0.19 28.08 7.19
CA VAL A 67 1.11 27.76 6.57
C VAL A 67 1.03 26.46 5.78
N PHE A 68 0.36 25.44 6.33
CA PHE A 68 0.21 24.16 5.67
C PHE A 68 -0.72 24.25 4.45
N GLY A 69 -1.81 25.02 4.56
CA GLY A 69 -2.67 25.30 3.41
C GLY A 69 -1.93 26.02 2.27
N ALA A 70 -1.15 27.06 2.59
CA ALA A 70 -0.33 27.78 1.61
C ALA A 70 0.73 26.86 0.96
N GLY A 71 1.40 26.03 1.76
CA GLY A 71 2.34 25.02 1.26
C GLY A 71 1.68 23.99 0.35
N THR A 72 0.44 23.58 0.66
CA THR A 72 -0.35 22.66 -0.17
C THR A 72 -0.66 23.28 -1.53
N VAL A 73 -1.11 24.54 -1.57
CA VAL A 73 -1.34 25.27 -2.82
C VAL A 73 -0.05 25.37 -3.63
N ALA A 74 1.05 25.78 -3.01
CA ALA A 74 2.33 25.93 -3.68
C ALA A 74 2.83 24.60 -4.27
N GLY A 75 2.73 23.51 -3.52
CA GLY A 75 3.11 22.17 -3.98
C GLY A 75 2.25 21.66 -5.14
N LEU A 76 0.92 21.82 -5.05
CA LEU A 76 0.01 21.39 -6.12
C LEU A 76 0.17 22.23 -7.39
N LEU A 77 0.42 23.54 -7.26
CA LEU A 77 0.74 24.39 -8.42
C LEU A 77 2.09 24.01 -9.04
N LEU A 78 3.07 23.59 -8.24
CA LEU A 78 4.33 23.09 -8.75
C LEU A 78 4.14 21.78 -9.53
N ILE A 79 3.33 20.85 -9.02
CA ILE A 79 3.00 19.60 -9.75
C ILE A 79 2.31 19.92 -11.07
N ALA A 80 1.37 20.88 -11.06
CA ALA A 80 0.70 21.35 -12.27
C ALA A 80 1.67 22.01 -13.26
N SER A 81 2.66 22.77 -12.78
CA SER A 81 3.58 23.50 -13.66
C SER A 81 4.57 22.59 -14.39
N VAL A 82 4.83 21.39 -13.85
CA VAL A 82 5.67 20.35 -14.49
C VAL A 82 4.86 19.31 -15.27
N ASP A 83 3.57 19.56 -15.49
CA ASP A 83 2.65 18.67 -16.22
C ASP A 83 2.54 17.25 -15.61
N GLN A 84 2.65 17.15 -14.28
CA GLN A 84 2.57 15.87 -13.55
C GLN A 84 1.23 15.68 -12.81
N TRP A 85 0.22 16.46 -13.17
CA TRP A 85 -1.07 16.45 -12.47
C TRP A 85 -1.74 15.06 -12.49
N ALA A 86 -1.87 14.46 -13.68
CA ALA A 86 -2.51 13.15 -13.83
C ALA A 86 -1.79 12.07 -13.01
N ASN A 87 -0.47 11.95 -13.17
CA ASN A 87 0.35 10.99 -12.41
C ASN A 87 0.25 11.20 -10.88
N ALA A 88 0.14 12.46 -10.44
CA ALA A 88 -0.01 12.79 -9.03
C ALA A 88 -1.39 12.38 -8.48
N MET A 89 -2.47 12.61 -9.25
CA MET A 89 -3.81 12.17 -8.87
C MET A 89 -3.93 10.64 -8.86
N ASP A 90 -3.32 9.95 -9.82
CA ASP A 90 -3.25 8.48 -9.84
C ASP A 90 -2.55 7.91 -8.60
N THR A 91 -1.41 8.50 -8.26
CA THR A 91 -0.65 8.10 -7.05
C THR A 91 -1.47 8.37 -5.79
N LEU A 92 -2.16 9.52 -5.72
CA LEU A 92 -3.01 9.86 -4.59
C LEU A 92 -4.20 8.89 -4.46
N ALA A 93 -4.85 8.55 -5.57
CA ALA A 93 -5.92 7.57 -5.60
C ALA A 93 -5.45 6.21 -5.06
N LEU A 94 -4.30 5.71 -5.55
CA LEU A 94 -3.71 4.46 -5.09
C LEU A 94 -3.35 4.50 -3.61
N VAL A 95 -2.76 5.59 -3.11
CA VAL A 95 -2.42 5.72 -1.68
C VAL A 95 -3.68 5.74 -0.81
N LEU A 96 -4.74 6.44 -1.21
CA LEU A 96 -6.01 6.47 -0.48
C LEU A 96 -6.67 5.09 -0.44
N VAL A 97 -6.70 4.38 -1.58
CA VAL A 97 -7.23 3.01 -1.65
C VAL A 97 -6.40 2.07 -0.77
N SER A 98 -5.08 2.16 -0.84
CA SER A 98 -4.18 1.32 -0.04
C SER A 98 -4.39 1.56 1.46
N ALA A 99 -4.48 2.82 1.89
CA ALA A 99 -4.69 3.15 3.30
C ALA A 99 -6.05 2.65 3.79
N ALA A 100 -7.11 2.85 3.02
CA ALA A 100 -8.45 2.38 3.37
C ALA A 100 -8.53 0.85 3.46
N LEU A 101 -7.94 0.14 2.50
CA LEU A 101 -7.88 -1.33 2.51
C LEU A 101 -7.07 -1.85 3.70
N LEU A 102 -5.90 -1.26 3.96
CA LEU A 102 -5.07 -1.66 5.09
C LEU A 102 -5.82 -1.49 6.41
N SER A 103 -6.42 -0.32 6.65
CA SER A 103 -7.19 -0.08 7.87
C SER A 103 -8.40 -1.03 7.99
N SER A 104 -9.06 -1.36 6.88
CA SER A 104 -10.17 -2.32 6.88
C SER A 104 -9.71 -3.73 7.23
N LEU A 105 -8.57 -4.18 6.67
CA LEU A 105 -8.00 -5.50 6.94
C LEU A 105 -7.50 -5.59 8.37
N GLU A 106 -6.86 -4.54 8.87
CA GLU A 106 -6.41 -4.43 10.26
C GLU A 106 -7.59 -4.58 11.23
N ASN A 107 -8.66 -3.82 11.02
CA ASN A 107 -9.87 -3.93 11.84
C ASN A 107 -10.51 -5.33 11.77
N ALA A 108 -10.58 -5.92 10.57
CA ALA A 108 -11.10 -7.28 10.39
C ALA A 108 -10.24 -8.32 11.13
N LEU A 109 -8.91 -8.21 11.05
CA LEU A 109 -7.98 -9.11 11.71
C LEU A 109 -8.11 -9.02 13.24
N PHE A 110 -8.14 -7.81 13.81
CA PHE A 110 -8.33 -7.63 15.25
C PHE A 110 -9.69 -8.15 15.72
N ASN A 111 -10.77 -7.86 14.99
CA ASN A 111 -12.11 -8.33 15.35
C ASN A 111 -12.28 -9.85 15.17
N SER A 112 -11.50 -10.48 14.29
CA SER A 112 -11.54 -11.93 14.06
C SER A 112 -11.00 -12.76 15.24
N GLY A 113 -10.39 -12.12 16.26
CA GLY A 113 -9.82 -12.82 17.41
C GLY A 113 -8.59 -13.66 17.06
N ALA A 114 -7.93 -13.35 15.93
CA ALA A 114 -6.69 -14.00 15.51
C ALA A 114 -5.67 -13.93 16.65
N ASP A 115 -5.31 -15.09 17.19
CA ASP A 115 -4.50 -15.19 18.40
C ASP A 115 -3.02 -14.90 18.09
N ALA A 116 -2.58 -13.68 18.40
CA ALA A 116 -1.18 -13.27 18.26
C ALA A 116 -0.21 -14.05 19.19
N ARG A 117 -0.71 -14.78 20.20
CA ARG A 117 0.10 -15.56 21.16
C ARG A 117 0.95 -16.66 20.52
N GLY A 118 0.64 -17.07 19.29
CA GLY A 118 1.48 -17.97 18.51
C GLY A 118 2.81 -17.34 18.09
N TYR A 119 2.82 -16.02 17.88
CA TYR A 119 4.00 -15.26 17.47
C TYR A 119 4.98 -15.12 18.63
N ASP A 120 4.45 -14.81 19.83
CA ASP A 120 5.25 -14.64 21.04
C ASP A 120 6.12 -15.86 21.34
N ARG A 121 5.58 -17.08 21.24
CA ARG A 121 6.36 -18.31 21.48
C ARG A 121 7.52 -18.51 20.50
N ILE A 122 7.33 -18.14 19.23
CA ILE A 122 8.37 -18.30 18.20
C ILE A 122 9.44 -17.22 18.38
N VAL A 123 9.02 -15.99 18.65
CA VAL A 123 9.94 -14.86 18.88
C VAL A 123 10.71 -15.08 20.18
N GLU A 124 10.07 -15.49 21.27
CA GLU A 124 10.72 -15.84 22.53
C GLU A 124 11.75 -16.96 22.33
N LYS A 125 11.37 -18.03 21.61
CA LYS A 125 12.30 -19.11 21.29
C LYS A 125 13.51 -18.60 20.51
N TRP A 126 13.29 -17.84 19.43
CA TRP A 126 14.37 -17.30 18.61
C TRP A 126 15.26 -16.34 19.41
N MET A 127 14.67 -15.43 20.19
CA MET A 127 15.39 -14.51 21.08
C MET A 127 16.22 -15.28 22.09
N SER A 128 15.70 -16.36 22.67
CA SER A 128 16.45 -17.20 23.61
C SER A 128 17.65 -17.89 22.95
N GLU A 129 17.51 -18.30 21.69
CA GLU A 129 18.58 -18.96 20.93
C GLU A 129 19.66 -17.98 20.44
N HIS A 130 19.30 -16.72 20.18
CA HIS A 130 20.17 -15.75 19.49
C HIS A 130 20.56 -14.55 20.35
N ALA A 131 20.07 -14.44 21.60
CA ALA A 131 20.40 -13.32 22.49
C ALA A 131 21.90 -13.16 22.68
N ASP A 132 22.64 -14.26 22.78
CA ASP A 132 24.10 -14.22 22.97
C ASP A 132 24.82 -13.73 21.71
N TYR A 133 24.33 -14.10 20.52
CA TYR A 133 24.86 -13.61 19.25
C TYR A 133 24.63 -12.10 19.10
N VAL A 134 23.41 -11.62 19.38
CA VAL A 134 23.10 -10.18 19.31
C VAL A 134 23.95 -9.40 20.32
N ARG A 135 24.08 -9.87 21.56
CA ARG A 135 24.96 -9.24 22.56
C ARG A 135 26.40 -9.14 22.06
N SER A 136 26.93 -10.19 21.44
CA SER A 136 28.29 -10.19 20.87
C SER A 136 28.54 -9.22 19.71
N LEU A 137 27.47 -8.69 19.08
CA LEU A 137 27.56 -7.66 18.03
C LEU A 137 27.47 -6.23 18.60
N THR A 138 27.12 -6.10 19.87
CA THR A 138 26.88 -4.80 20.52
C THR A 138 27.95 -4.45 21.57
N ASP A 139 28.80 -5.41 21.93
CA ASP A 139 29.99 -5.25 22.77
C ASP A 139 31.26 -5.05 21.91
#